data_AF-A0A9Q3IGP8-F1
#
_entry.id   AF-A0A9Q3IGP8-F1
#
_cell.length_a   1.000
_cell.length_b   1.000
_cell.length_c   1.000
_cell.angle_alpha   90.00
_cell.angle_beta   90.00
_cell.angle_gamma   90.00
#
_symmetry.space_group_name_H-M   'P 1'
#
loop_
_entity.id
_entity.type
_entity.pdbx_description
1 polymer ?
#
loop_
_entity_poly.entity_id
_entity_poly.type
_entity_poly.pdbx_seq_one_letter_code
_entity_poly.pdbx_strand_id
1 'polypeptide(L)'
;MLEKGWNPRLPVDTLRKDLIDIHPTASRFKIMLDKAKHYAKQIQVELSGKLENKYPTFPVSLIRPYQPTDKELFPLRNPTPLTVPPVEKSEEKKIKKFIKERRLRGKNQREYHVRYRNPVHADE
;
A
#
# COMPACT_ATOMS: atom_id res chain seq x y z
N MET A 1 -47.62 7.04 15.03
CA MET A 1 -46.26 6.46 15.02
C MET A 1 -45.64 6.79 13.67
N LEU A 2 -44.62 7.64 13.59
CA LEU A 2 -43.90 7.91 12.33
C LEU A 2 -42.68 6.99 12.27
N GLU A 3 -42.69 6.07 11.33
CA GLU A 3 -41.58 5.13 11.11
C GLU A 3 -40.34 5.90 10.63
N LYS A 4 -39.24 5.78 11.38
CA LYS A 4 -37.95 6.37 11.04
C LYS A 4 -37.30 5.55 9.91
N GLY A 5 -37.78 5.72 8.70
CA GLY A 5 -37.16 5.19 7.48
C GLY A 5 -36.13 6.16 6.89
N TRP A 6 -34.95 5.66 6.52
CA TRP A 6 -33.98 6.42 5.71
C TRP A 6 -34.55 6.59 4.30
N ASN A 7 -34.83 7.82 3.87
CA ASN A 7 -35.37 8.11 2.52
C ASN A 7 -34.22 8.50 1.56
N PRO A 8 -33.77 7.60 0.67
CA PRO A 8 -32.65 7.85 -0.23
C PRO A 8 -32.97 8.83 -1.36
N ARG A 9 -34.23 9.24 -1.51
CA ARG A 9 -34.65 10.26 -2.49
C ARG A 9 -34.79 11.65 -1.89
N LEU A 10 -34.50 11.82 -0.60
CA LEU A 10 -34.60 13.14 0.03
C LEU A 10 -33.50 14.06 -0.52
N PRO A 11 -33.84 15.20 -1.14
CA PRO A 11 -32.84 16.12 -1.65
C PRO A 11 -32.01 16.65 -0.48
N VAL A 12 -30.69 16.54 -0.59
CA VAL A 12 -29.71 16.83 0.49
C VAL A 12 -29.91 18.23 1.09
N ASP A 13 -30.45 19.15 0.31
CA ASP A 13 -30.67 20.55 0.68
C ASP A 13 -31.90 20.78 1.55
N THR A 14 -32.85 19.83 1.62
CA THR A 14 -34.04 19.98 2.49
C THR A 14 -33.69 19.89 3.98
N LEU A 15 -32.66 19.14 4.36
CA LEU A 15 -32.20 19.02 5.75
C LEU A 15 -31.40 20.24 6.24
N ARG A 16 -31.06 21.18 5.35
CA ARG A 16 -30.22 22.35 5.66
C ARG A 16 -31.03 23.64 5.84
N LYS A 17 -32.33 23.62 5.56
CA LYS A 17 -33.20 24.81 5.62
C LYS A 17 -33.43 25.29 7.06
N ASP A 18 -33.37 24.37 8.02
CA ASP A 18 -33.54 24.66 9.47
C ASP A 18 -32.19 24.74 10.20
N LEU A 19 -31.08 24.70 9.46
CA LEU A 19 -29.75 24.80 10.06
C LEU A 19 -29.51 26.26 10.42
N ILE A 20 -29.30 26.52 11.72
CA ILE A 20 -28.99 27.84 12.31
C ILE A 20 -28.07 28.61 11.37
N ASP A 21 -28.44 29.84 11.03
CA ASP A 21 -27.61 30.77 10.28
C ASP A 21 -26.21 30.78 10.90
N ILE A 22 -25.28 30.10 10.24
CA ILE A 22 -23.92 29.98 10.72
C ILE A 22 -23.38 31.40 10.75
N HIS A 23 -23.07 31.89 11.97
CA HIS A 23 -22.55 33.23 12.19
C HIS A 23 -21.47 33.53 11.14
N PRO A 24 -21.47 34.71 10.49
CA PRO A 24 -20.64 34.99 9.31
C PRO A 24 -19.15 34.66 9.51
N THR A 25 -18.65 34.78 10.75
CA THR A 25 -17.31 34.35 11.16
C THR A 25 -17.05 32.85 10.98
N ALA A 26 -17.98 31.98 11.39
CA ALA A 26 -17.85 30.53 11.27
C ALA A 26 -17.98 30.06 9.81
N SER A 27 -18.82 30.74 9.02
CA SER A 27 -18.91 30.53 7.57
C SER A 27 -17.60 30.90 6.87
N ARG A 28 -17.00 32.04 7.23
CA ARG A 28 -15.72 32.49 6.68
C ARG A 28 -14.56 31.57 7.09
N PHE A 29 -14.57 31.07 8.32
CA PHE A 29 -13.60 30.09 8.81
C PHE A 29 -13.69 28.76 8.05
N LYS A 30 -14.90 28.27 7.76
CA LYS A 30 -15.10 27.07 6.93
C LYS A 30 -14.52 27.24 5.53
N ILE A 31 -14.81 28.37 4.87
CA ILE A 31 -14.26 28.68 3.54
C ILE A 31 -12.73 28.69 3.57
N MET A 32 -12.13 29.27 4.60
CA MET A 32 -10.68 29.27 4.79
C MET A 32 -10.12 27.85 4.93
N LEU A 33 -10.75 27.00 5.76
CA LEU A 33 -10.32 25.61 5.94
C LEU A 33 -10.45 24.78 4.66
N ASP A 34 -11.53 24.96 3.90
CA ASP A 34 -11.74 24.24 2.65
C ASP A 34 -10.69 24.63 1.59
N LYS A 35 -10.31 25.92 1.53
CA LYS A 35 -9.19 26.38 0.69
C LYS A 35 -7.85 25.77 1.10
N ALA A 36 -7.55 25.74 2.40
CA ALA A 36 -6.31 25.15 2.91
C ALA A 36 -6.22 23.64 2.59
N LYS A 37 -7.33 22.91 2.76
CA LYS A 37 -7.40 21.48 2.41
C LYS A 37 -7.22 21.25 0.91
N HIS A 38 -7.80 22.10 0.07
CA HIS A 38 -7.64 22.00 -1.38
C HIS A 38 -6.17 22.17 -1.79
N TYR A 39 -5.52 23.19 -1.26
CA TYR A 39 -4.11 23.48 -1.56
C TYR A 39 -3.18 22.34 -1.08
N ALA A 40 -3.41 21.81 0.12
CA ALA A 40 -2.67 20.66 0.64
C ALA A 40 -2.79 19.42 -0.26
N LYS A 41 -3.99 19.13 -0.77
CA LYS A 41 -4.21 18.03 -1.72
C LYS A 41 -3.48 18.25 -3.05
N GLN A 42 -3.51 19.48 -3.58
CA GLN A 42 -2.81 19.81 -4.83
C GLN A 42 -1.30 19.58 -4.70
N ILE A 43 -0.69 20.05 -3.61
CA ILE A 43 0.74 19.83 -3.34
C ILE A 43 1.06 18.34 -3.23
N GLN A 44 0.22 17.56 -2.54
CA GLN A 44 0.44 16.12 -2.40
C GLN A 44 0.46 15.41 -3.75
N VAL A 45 -0.46 15.76 -4.66
CA VAL A 45 -0.54 15.21 -6.03
C VAL A 45 0.67 15.62 -6.87
N GLU A 46 1.11 16.88 -6.76
CA GLU A 46 2.29 17.38 -7.46
C GLU A 46 3.58 16.66 -7.00
N LEU A 47 3.72 16.44 -5.69
CA LEU A 47 4.85 15.73 -5.11
C LEU A 47 4.87 14.25 -5.52
N SER A 48 3.71 13.57 -5.55
CA SER A 48 3.64 12.18 -6.01
C SER A 48 3.97 12.05 -7.50
N GLY A 49 3.44 12.94 -8.35
CA GLY A 49 3.74 12.93 -9.79
C GLY A 49 5.22 13.23 -10.09
N LYS A 50 5.87 14.07 -9.28
CA LYS A 50 7.32 14.32 -9.38
C LYS A 50 8.16 13.14 -8.91
N LEU A 51 7.68 12.29 -8.00
CA LEU A 51 8.42 11.12 -7.50
C LEU A 51 8.48 9.99 -8.54
N GLU A 52 7.39 9.75 -9.26
CA GLU A 52 7.33 8.74 -10.33
C GLU A 52 8.27 9.07 -11.50
N ASN A 53 8.56 10.36 -11.73
CA ASN A 53 9.46 10.83 -12.79
C ASN A 53 10.95 10.91 -12.40
N LYS A 54 11.36 10.51 -11.17
CA LYS A 54 12.77 10.59 -10.75
C LYS A 54 13.67 9.48 -11.28
N TYR A 55 13.09 8.35 -11.67
CA TYR A 55 13.85 7.22 -12.19
C TYR A 55 13.54 7.08 -13.68
N PRO A 56 14.52 7.23 -14.57
CA PRO A 56 14.31 6.85 -15.96
C PRO A 56 13.98 5.36 -15.99
N THR A 57 12.72 5.02 -16.22
CA THR A 57 12.31 3.66 -16.56
C THR A 57 12.81 3.40 -17.96
N PHE A 58 13.98 2.77 -18.07
CA PHE A 58 14.48 2.31 -19.36
C PHE A 58 13.45 1.34 -19.95
N PRO A 59 12.89 1.63 -21.13
CA PRO A 59 11.98 0.70 -21.77
C PRO A 59 12.73 -0.62 -22.01
N VAL A 60 12.07 -1.73 -21.70
CA VAL A 60 12.65 -3.08 -21.81
C VAL A 60 13.15 -3.38 -23.23
N SER A 61 12.63 -2.68 -24.24
CA SER A 61 13.10 -2.75 -25.63
C SER A 61 14.51 -2.23 -25.86
N LEU A 62 15.04 -1.37 -25.00
CA LEU A 62 16.44 -0.90 -25.05
C LEU A 62 17.40 -1.85 -24.32
N ILE A 63 16.87 -2.83 -23.57
CA ILE A 63 17.68 -3.83 -22.90
C ILE A 63 18.15 -4.83 -23.95
N ARG A 64 19.46 -4.90 -24.15
CA ARG A 64 20.04 -5.92 -25.02
C ARG A 64 19.76 -7.31 -24.41
N PRO A 65 19.34 -8.29 -25.21
CA PRO A 65 19.22 -9.66 -24.72
C PRO A 65 20.57 -10.15 -24.22
N TYR A 66 20.55 -10.92 -23.14
CA TYR A 66 21.77 -11.51 -22.59
C TYR A 66 22.42 -12.44 -23.63
N GLN A 67 23.71 -12.22 -23.90
CA GLN A 67 24.51 -13.12 -24.71
C GLN A 67 25.40 -13.97 -23.77
N PRO A 68 25.36 -15.32 -23.89
CA PRO A 68 26.28 -16.16 -23.14
C PRO A 68 27.72 -15.83 -23.54
N THR A 69 28.66 -16.05 -22.63
CA THR A 69 30.06 -15.77 -22.93
C THR A 69 30.62 -16.83 -23.87
N ASP A 70 31.08 -16.41 -25.04
CA ASP A 70 31.77 -17.27 -25.99
C ASP A 70 33.16 -17.66 -25.47
N LYS A 71 33.40 -18.97 -25.37
CA LYS A 71 34.67 -19.51 -24.86
C LYS A 71 35.84 -19.27 -25.82
N GLU A 72 35.56 -19.19 -27.12
CA GLU A 72 36.56 -18.94 -28.16
C GLU A 72 37.06 -17.49 -28.13
N LEU A 73 36.17 -16.54 -27.83
CA LEU A 73 36.51 -15.12 -27.75
C LEU A 73 37.24 -14.76 -26.44
N PHE A 74 36.98 -15.51 -25.37
CA PHE A 74 37.53 -15.24 -24.04
C PHE A 74 38.14 -16.50 -23.39
N PRO A 75 39.24 -17.05 -23.94
CA PRO A 75 39.83 -18.31 -23.49
C PRO A 75 40.44 -18.25 -22.08
N LEU A 76 40.81 -17.06 -21.60
CA LEU A 76 41.42 -16.86 -20.28
C LEU A 76 40.39 -16.66 -19.15
N ARG A 77 39.09 -16.66 -19.45
CA ARG A 77 38.06 -16.39 -18.47
C ARG A 77 37.72 -17.65 -17.66
N ASN A 78 38.27 -17.74 -16.45
CA ASN A 78 37.87 -18.77 -15.50
C ASN A 78 36.47 -18.45 -14.95
N PRO A 79 35.52 -19.41 -14.90
CA PRO A 79 34.22 -19.18 -14.32
C PRO A 79 34.38 -18.94 -12.81
N THR A 80 34.07 -17.74 -12.36
CA THR A 80 33.94 -17.45 -10.93
C THR A 80 32.75 -18.24 -10.39
N PRO A 81 32.89 -18.98 -9.27
CA PRO A 81 31.74 -19.59 -8.64
C PRO A 81 30.74 -18.50 -8.25
N LEU A 82 29.47 -18.70 -8.62
CA LEU A 82 28.40 -17.79 -8.23
C LEU A 82 28.23 -17.86 -6.72
N THR A 83 28.72 -16.86 -6.00
CA THR A 83 28.43 -16.69 -4.57
C THR A 83 26.98 -16.27 -4.45
N VAL A 84 26.09 -17.23 -4.19
CA VAL A 84 24.71 -16.92 -3.83
C VAL A 84 24.76 -16.10 -2.54
N PRO A 85 24.14 -14.92 -2.49
CA PRO A 85 24.09 -14.15 -1.24
C PRO A 85 23.48 -15.04 -0.15
N PRO A 86 23.96 -14.92 1.11
CA PRO A 86 23.42 -15.69 2.21
C PRO A 86 21.92 -15.37 2.34
N VAL A 87 21.07 -16.28 1.87
CA VAL A 87 19.65 -16.24 2.16
C VAL A 87 19.53 -16.59 3.62
N GLU A 88 19.11 -15.64 4.45
CA GLU A 88 18.82 -15.88 5.86
C GLU A 88 17.89 -17.09 5.93
N LYS A 89 18.39 -18.17 6.55
CA LYS A 89 17.59 -19.38 6.75
C LYS A 89 16.38 -18.96 7.57
N SER A 90 15.19 -19.06 6.98
CA SER A 90 13.95 -18.75 7.68
C SER A 90 13.86 -19.63 8.93
N GLU A 91 14.01 -19.02 10.11
CA GLU A 91 13.85 -19.76 11.36
C GLU A 91 12.45 -20.37 11.40
N GLU A 92 12.37 -21.66 11.71
CA GLU A 92 11.10 -22.36 11.83
C GLU A 92 10.32 -21.83 13.05
N LYS A 93 9.45 -20.85 12.82
CA LYS A 93 8.63 -20.25 13.88
C LYS A 93 7.52 -21.22 14.30
N LYS A 94 7.56 -21.66 15.56
CA LYS A 94 6.48 -22.48 16.15
C LYS A 94 5.24 -21.63 16.44
N ILE A 95 4.10 -22.10 15.97
CA ILE A 95 2.79 -21.48 16.22
C ILE A 95 2.43 -21.59 17.70
N LYS A 96 2.05 -20.47 18.33
CA LYS A 96 1.58 -20.43 19.73
C LYS A 96 0.06 -20.48 19.82
N LYS A 97 -0.66 -19.73 18.98
CA LYS A 97 -2.12 -19.59 19.06
C LYS A 97 -2.75 -19.19 17.74
N PHE A 98 -3.89 -19.79 17.41
CA PHE A 98 -4.78 -19.35 16.33
C PHE A 98 -5.70 -18.21 16.82
N ILE A 99 -5.70 -17.07 16.12
CA ILE A 99 -6.49 -15.89 16.49
C ILE A 99 -7.82 -15.87 15.73
N LYS A 100 -7.76 -16.08 14.41
CA LYS A 100 -8.94 -15.95 13.55
C LYS A 100 -8.86 -16.91 12.38
N GLU A 101 -10.00 -17.49 12.03
CA GLU A 101 -10.18 -18.29 10.82
C GLU A 101 -11.03 -17.49 9.82
N ARG A 102 -10.66 -17.57 8.53
CA ARG A 102 -11.44 -17.03 7.42
C ARG A 102 -11.55 -18.07 6.32
N ARG A 103 -12.77 -18.33 5.84
CA ARG A 103 -12.99 -19.10 4.60
C ARG A 103 -12.97 -18.18 3.41
N LEU A 104 -12.19 -18.52 2.39
CA LEU A 104 -12.17 -17.79 1.13
C LEU A 104 -13.40 -18.17 0.30
N ARG A 105 -14.17 -17.17 -0.18
CA ARG A 105 -15.30 -17.44 -1.06
C ARG A 105 -14.79 -17.98 -2.40
N GLY A 106 -15.36 -19.10 -2.85
CA GLY A 106 -15.02 -19.73 -4.14
C GLY A 106 -13.83 -20.67 -4.12
N LYS A 107 -13.17 -20.89 -2.97
CA LYS A 107 -12.13 -21.92 -2.80
C LYS A 107 -12.42 -22.72 -1.54
N ASN A 108 -12.22 -24.04 -1.57
CA ASN A 108 -12.22 -24.89 -0.37
C ASN A 108 -10.93 -24.70 0.45
N GLN A 109 -10.57 -23.44 0.72
CA GLN A 109 -9.37 -23.05 1.44
C GLN A 109 -9.72 -22.21 2.67
N ARG A 110 -8.99 -22.45 3.75
CA ARG A 110 -9.11 -21.75 5.03
C ARG A 110 -7.82 -20.98 5.28
N GLU A 111 -7.95 -19.72 5.67
CA GLU A 111 -6.84 -18.89 6.12
C GLU A 111 -6.91 -18.72 7.63
N TYR A 112 -5.75 -18.79 8.27
CA TYR A 112 -5.62 -18.59 9.71
C TYR A 112 -4.71 -17.41 10.00
N HIS A 113 -5.18 -16.49 10.85
CA HIS A 113 -4.33 -15.50 11.49
C HIS A 113 -3.78 -16.12 12.77
N VAL A 114 -2.44 -16.22 12.87
CA VAL A 114 -1.75 -16.99 13.90
C VAL A 114 -0.75 -16.13 14.64
N ARG A 115 -0.63 -16.33 15.97
CA ARG A 115 0.43 -15.78 16.80
C ARG A 115 1.56 -16.79 16.91
N TYR A 116 2.77 -16.39 16.53
CA TYR A 116 3.98 -17.20 16.69
C TYR A 116 4.58 -17.04 18.08
N ARG A 117 5.32 -18.06 18.54
CA ARG A 117 6.22 -17.94 19.69
C ARG A 117 7.52 -17.33 19.19
N ASN A 118 7.99 -16.26 19.83
CA ASN A 118 9.32 -15.75 19.52
C ASN A 118 10.36 -16.82 19.90
N PRO A 119 11.35 -17.07 19.03
CA PRO A 119 12.51 -17.84 19.46
C PRO A 119 13.15 -17.10 20.63
N VAL A 120 13.50 -17.85 21.68
CA VAL A 120 14.32 -17.30 22.76
C VAL A 120 15.72 -17.27 22.20
N HIS A 121 16.21 -16.10 21.80
CA HIS A 121 17.64 -15.92 21.58
C HIS A 121 18.26 -15.93 22.98
N ALA A 122 19.12 -16.91 23.24
CA ALA A 122 19.96 -16.87 24.41
C ALA A 122 20.95 -15.73 24.18
N ASP A 123 20.92 -14.71 25.02
CA ASP A 123 21.90 -13.64 25.01
C ASP A 123 23.25 -14.29 25.40
N GLU A 124 24.17 -14.38 24.44
CA GLU A 124 25.59 -14.74 24.64
C GLU A 124 26.36 -13.58 25.29
#